data_AF-A0A3B9WYK6-F1
#
_entry.id   AF-A0A3B9WYK6-F1
#
_cell.length_a   1.000
_cell.length_b   1.000
_cell.length_c   1.000
_cell.angle_alpha   90.00
_cell.angle_beta   90.00
_cell.angle_gamma   90.00
#
_symmetry.space_group_name_H-M   'P 1'
#
loop_
_entity.id
_entity.type
_entity.pdbx_description
1 polymer ?
#
loop_
_entity_poly.entity_id
_entity_poly.type
_entity_poly.pdbx_seq_one_letter_code
_entity_poly.pdbx_strand_id
1 'polypeptide(L)' 'MKLVVALLFIFDGQIDHEKTMYFKNLNTCRYYAQNYNGERSYYEPTECVCKLAWVDGKTRVML' A
#
# COMPACT_ATOMS: atom_id res chain seq x y z
N MET A 1 8.87 -9.88 -14.67
CA MET A 1 7.69 -9.41 -13.91
C MET A 1 7.37 -10.39 -12.80
N LYS A 2 6.73 -9.93 -11.73
CA LYS A 2 6.22 -10.76 -10.63
C LYS A 2 4.91 -10.19 -10.09
N LEU A 3 4.03 -11.07 -9.61
CA LEU A 3 2.76 -10.70 -8.98
C LEU A 3 2.99 -10.46 -7.48
N VAL A 4 2.53 -9.31 -6.98
CA VAL A 4 2.68 -8.88 -5.57
C VAL A 4 1.40 -8.20 -5.09
N VAL A 5 1.38 -7.79 -3.82
CA VAL A 5 0.29 -6.97 -3.26
C VAL A 5 0.77 -5.52 -3.16
N ALA A 6 0.05 -4.59 -3.79
CA ALA A 6 0.28 -3.15 -3.68
C ALA A 6 -0.63 -2.55 -2.60
N LEU A 7 -0.07 -1.70 -1.74
CA LEU A 7 -0.78 -0.75 -0.91
C LEU A 7 -0.81 0.57 -1.66
N LEU A 8 -2.00 0.92 -2.15
CA LEU A 8 -2.27 2.12 -2.91
C LEU A 8 -2.76 3.20 -1.94
N PHE A 9 -2.11 4.35 -1.94
CA PHE A 9 -2.60 5.52 -1.22
C PHE A 9 -3.48 6.35 -2.14
N ILE A 10 -4.62 6.81 -1.62
CA ILE A 10 -5.62 7.57 -2.34
C ILE A 10 -5.63 8.98 -1.76
N PHE A 11 -5.36 9.97 -2.61
CA PHE A 11 -5.44 11.40 -2.27
C PHE A 11 -6.32 12.08 -3.32
N ASP A 12 -7.33 12.82 -2.87
CA ASP A 12 -8.29 13.50 -3.75
C ASP A 12 -8.92 12.58 -4.81
N GLY A 13 -9.19 11.32 -4.45
CA GLY A 13 -9.73 10.29 -5.34
C GLY A 13 -8.74 9.72 -6.37
N GLN A 14 -7.47 10.13 -6.33
CA GLN A 14 -6.42 9.64 -7.22
C GLN A 14 -5.41 8.75 -6.48
N ILE A 15 -4.84 7.78 -7.18
CA ILE A 15 -3.79 6.92 -6.64
C ILE A 15 -2.44 7.63 -6.74
N ASP A 16 -1.76 7.76 -5.61
CA ASP A 16 -0.37 8.23 -5.57
C ASP A 16 0.58 7.05 -5.81
N HIS A 17 1.08 6.98 -7.04
CA HIS A 17 2.01 5.93 -7.46
C HIS A 17 3.39 6.05 -6.82
N GLU A 18 3.81 7.24 -6.40
CA GLU A 18 5.11 7.45 -5.74
C GLU A 18 5.11 6.91 -4.31
N LYS A 19 3.98 7.05 -3.61
CA LYS A 19 3.80 6.50 -2.26
C LYS A 19 3.36 5.04 -2.25
N THR A 20 3.03 4.46 -3.41
CA THR A 20 2.59 3.07 -3.50
C THR A 20 3.68 2.11 -3.00
N MET A 21 3.28 1.24 -2.08
CA MET A 21 4.17 0.25 -1.46
C MET A 21 3.83 -1.16 -1.92
N TYR A 22 4.82 -2.03 -2.05
CA TYR A 22 4.62 -3.40 -2.51
C TYR A 22 5.03 -4.42 -1.44
N PHE A 23 4.21 -5.45 -1.26
CA PHE A 23 4.33 -6.48 -0.25
C PHE A 23 4.28 -7.88 -0.87
N LYS A 24 5.03 -8.80 -0.28
CA LYS A 24 5.04 -10.21 -0.69
C LYS A 24 3.71 -10.90 -0.37
N ASN A 25 3.06 -10.51 0.72
CA ASN A 25 1.86 -11.17 1.22
C ASN A 25 0.75 -10.15 1.57
N LEU A 26 -0.50 -10.61 1.53
CA LEU A 26 -1.68 -9.77 1.76
C LEU A 26 -1.83 -9.34 3.23
N ASN A 27 -1.39 -10.16 4.17
CA ASN A 27 -1.55 -9.87 5.60
C ASN A 27 -0.67 -8.70 6.03
N THR A 28 0.58 -8.63 5.55
CA THR A 28 1.45 -7.48 5.78
C THR A 28 0.80 -6.22 5.18
N CYS A 29 0.33 -6.26 3.93
CA CYS A 29 -0.36 -5.11 3.34
C CYS A 29 -1.56 -4.64 4.20
N ARG A 30 -2.41 -5.57 4.64
CA ARG A 30 -3.58 -5.27 5.48
C ARG A 30 -3.19 -4.63 6.81
N TYR A 31 -2.13 -5.11 7.45
CA TYR A 31 -1.60 -4.52 8.67
C TYR A 31 -1.22 -3.05 8.44
N TYR A 32 -0.47 -2.74 7.38
CA TYR A 32 -0.11 -1.35 7.07
C TYR A 32 -1.35 -0.51 6.72
N ALA A 33 -2.27 -1.03 5.91
CA ALA A 33 -3.50 -0.32 5.56
C ALA A 33 -4.33 0.05 6.80
N GLN A 34 -4.46 -0.87 7.77
CA GLN A 34 -5.14 -0.59 9.04
C GLN A 34 -4.43 0.47 9.88
N ASN A 35 -3.09 0.49 9.85
CA ASN A 35 -2.31 1.49 10.58
C ASN A 35 -2.45 2.90 9.98
N TYR A 36 -2.54 3.02 8.65
CA TYR A 36 -2.71 4.31 7.97
C TYR A 36 -4.15 4.81 7.91
N ASN A 37 -5.13 3.91 7.73
CA ASN A 37 -6.55 4.27 7.74
C ASN A 37 -7.10 4.58 9.15
N GLY A 38 -6.33 4.29 10.20
CA GLY A 38 -6.76 4.51 11.59
C GLY A 38 -6.50 5.93 12.07
N GLU A 39 -7.49 6.51 12.77
CA GLU A 39 -7.35 7.81 13.43
C GLU A 39 -6.36 7.73 14.60
N ARG A 40 -5.38 8.65 14.64
CA ARG A 40 -4.36 8.72 15.67
C ARG A 40 -4.15 10.16 16.14
N SER A 41 -3.73 10.32 17.39
CA SER A 41 -3.55 11.64 18.02
C SER A 41 -2.52 12.56 17.37
N TYR A 42 -1.66 12.03 16.49
CA TYR A 42 -0.54 12.77 15.90
C TYR A 42 -0.54 12.80 14.37
N TYR A 43 -1.51 12.16 13.71
CA TYR A 43 -1.63 12.18 12.26
C TYR A 43 -3.04 11.86 11.80
N GLU A 44 -3.42 12.44 10.67
CA GLU A 44 -4.71 12.18 10.04
C GLU A 44 -4.70 10.80 9.34
N PRO A 45 -5.84 10.08 9.38
CA PRO A 45 -5.99 8.86 8.61
C PRO A 45 -5.78 9.14 7.13
N THR A 46 -5.05 8.24 6.45
CA THR A 46 -4.84 8.30 5.00
C THR A 46 -5.55 7.16 4.34
N GLU A 47 -6.44 7.47 3.39
CA GLU A 47 -7.17 6.45 2.64
C GLU A 47 -6.22 5.57 1.83
N CYS A 48 -6.26 4.27 2.08
CA CYS A 48 -5.42 3.32 1.36
C CYS A 48 -6.06 1.93 1.24
N VAL A 49 -5.70 1.23 0.15
CA VAL A 49 -6.26 -0.08 -0.20
C VAL A 49 -5.21 -1.06 -0.69
N CYS A 50 -5.41 -2.34 -0.38
CA CYS A 50 -4.56 -3.43 -0.87
C CYS A 50 -5.12 -4.04 -2.16
N LYS A 51 -4.32 -4.12 -3.23
CA LYS A 51 -4.68 -4.72 -4.51
C LYS A 51 -3.55 -5.60 -5.05
N LEU A 52 -3.87 -6.58 -5.91
CA LEU A 52 -2.84 -7.31 -6.65
C LEU A 52 -2.23 -6.41 -7.73
N ALA A 53 -0.91 -6.49 -7.90
CA ALA A 53 -0.19 -5.71 -8.90
C ALA A 53 0.92 -6.54 -9.56
N TRP A 54 1.06 -6.38 -10.87
CA TRP A 54 2.21 -6.87 -11.61
C TRP A 54 3.30 -5.81 -11.59
N VAL A 55 4.49 -6.20 -11.13
CA VAL A 55 5.63 -5.29 -11.03
C VAL A 55 6.87 -5.88 -11.70
N ASP A 56 7.84 -5.03 -12.01
CA ASP A 56 9.12 -5.47 -12.51
C ASP A 56 9.89 -6.29 -11.48
N GLY A 57 10.79 -7.16 -11.96
CA GLY A 57 11.59 -8.01 -11.08
C GLY A 57 12.42 -7.20 -10.08
N LYS A 58 12.88 -6.02 -10.50
CA LYS A 58 13.70 -5.07 -9.74
C LYS A 58 12.90 -4.23 -8.73
N THR A 59 11.57 -4.22 -8.79
CA THR A 59 10.74 -3.48 -7.84
C THR A 59 10.97 -3.99 -6.42
N ARG A 60 11.23 -3.05 -5.50
CA ARG A 60 11.40 -3.32 -4.08
C ARG A 60 10.08 -3.84 -3.51
N VAL A 61 10.14 -4.98 -2.83
CA VAL A 61 9.00 -5.64 -2.20
C VAL A 61 9.33 -5.86 -0.73
N MET A 62 8.46 -5.40 0.16
CA MET A 62 8.56 -5.62 1.59
C MET A 62 8.04 -7.02 1.96
N LEU A 63 8.67 -7.63 2.96
CA LEU A 63 8.38 -8.99 3.40
C LEU A 63 7.12 -9.07 4.25
#